data_AF-A0A7C4KHE1-F1
#
_entry.id   AF-A0A7C4KHE1-F1
#
_cell.length_a   1.000
_cell.length_b   1.000
_cell.length_c   1.000
_cell.angle_alpha   90.00
_cell.angle_beta   90.00
_cell.angle_gamma   90.00
#
_symmetry.space_group_name_H-M   'P 1'
#
loop_
_entity.id
_entity.type
_entity.pdbx_description
1 polymer ?
#
loop_
_entity_poly.entity_id
_entity_poly.type
_entity_poly.pdbx_seq_one_letter_code
_entity_poly.pdbx_strand_id
1 'polypeptide(L)'
;AQGTQLLIHDAQYTDEHYLGMAAGLPNTQGYGHSTVGIAIQAAQVSGARQLVLFHHAPEYDDEQMDRIAAQADRLLPGTMVAREGLTLHLYQTGGAVQVTHTITAHAR
;
A
#
# COMPACT_ATOMS: atom_id res chain seq x y z
N ALA A 1 -6.49 1.53 15.20
CA ALA A 1 -5.31 0.65 15.02
C ALA A 1 -4.07 1.15 15.80
N GLN A 2 -4.23 1.83 16.95
CA GLN A 2 -3.10 2.47 17.63
C GLN A 2 -2.06 1.44 18.11
N GLY A 3 -0.78 1.70 17.84
CA GLY A 3 0.34 0.84 18.22
C GLY A 3 0.41 -0.49 17.46
N THR A 4 -0.27 -0.60 16.32
CA THR A 4 -0.19 -1.82 15.50
C THR A 4 1.24 -2.03 14.98
N GLN A 5 1.60 -3.28 14.70
CA GLN A 5 2.91 -3.61 14.14
C GLN A 5 2.86 -3.75 12.62
N LEU A 6 1.71 -4.16 12.09
CA LEU A 6 1.44 -4.25 10.67
C LEU A 6 0.10 -3.58 10.38
N LEU A 7 0.08 -2.73 9.37
CA LEU A 7 -1.13 -2.14 8.81
C LEU A 7 -1.22 -2.56 7.33
N ILE A 8 -2.31 -3.23 6.97
CA ILE A 8 -2.68 -3.50 5.58
C ILE A 8 -3.82 -2.54 5.24
N HIS A 9 -3.60 -1.63 4.29
CA HIS A 9 -4.51 -0.52 4.03
C HIS A 9 -4.80 -0.37 2.55
N ASP A 10 -6.05 -0.06 2.21
CA ASP A 10 -6.41 0.19 0.81
C ASP A 10 -5.69 1.47 0.33
N ALA A 11 -5.23 1.46 -0.90
CA ALA A 11 -4.57 2.60 -1.52
C ALA A 11 -4.82 2.53 -3.01
N GLN A 12 -6.10 2.59 -3.37
CA GLN A 12 -6.54 2.36 -4.73
C GLN A 12 -6.01 3.43 -5.67
N TYR A 13 -5.98 4.69 -5.20
CA TYR A 13 -5.68 5.82 -6.06
C TYR A 13 -4.36 6.49 -5.69
N THR A 14 -3.71 7.12 -6.67
CA THR A 14 -2.74 8.18 -6.38
C THR A 14 -3.52 9.44 -5.98
N ASP A 15 -2.85 10.40 -5.35
CA ASP A 15 -3.49 11.67 -5.01
C ASP A 15 -3.96 12.41 -6.27
N GLU A 16 -3.20 12.32 -7.37
CA GLU A 16 -3.56 12.92 -8.66
C GLU A 16 -4.78 12.26 -9.30
N HIS A 17 -4.88 10.93 -9.29
CA HIS A 17 -6.06 10.22 -9.79
C HIS A 17 -7.28 10.59 -8.93
N TYR A 18 -7.12 10.55 -7.60
CA TYR A 18 -8.18 10.90 -6.68
C TYR A 18 -8.74 12.30 -6.94
N LEU A 19 -7.89 13.30 -7.15
CA LEU A 19 -8.29 14.68 -7.41
C LEU A 19 -8.72 14.97 -8.87
N GLY A 20 -8.73 13.95 -9.75
CA GLY A 20 -9.06 14.13 -11.18
C GLY A 20 -8.00 14.90 -11.97
N MET A 21 -6.74 14.85 -11.52
CA MET A 21 -5.59 15.48 -12.16
C MET A 21 -4.80 14.52 -13.04
N ALA A 22 -5.03 13.21 -12.90
CA ALA A 22 -4.40 12.20 -13.75
C ALA A 22 -5.03 12.18 -15.15
N ALA A 23 -4.21 12.36 -16.18
CA ALA A 23 -4.68 12.41 -17.57
C ALA A 23 -5.32 11.07 -17.98
N GLY A 24 -6.52 11.15 -18.55
CA GLY A 24 -7.25 9.96 -19.03
C GLY A 24 -7.98 9.16 -17.95
N LEU A 25 -7.97 9.62 -16.69
CA LEU A 25 -8.66 8.98 -15.58
C LEU A 25 -9.72 9.92 -14.97
N PRO A 26 -10.84 9.38 -14.43
CA PRO A 26 -11.88 10.20 -13.82
C PRO A 26 -11.47 10.71 -12.43
N ASN A 27 -12.17 11.73 -11.92
CA ASN A 27 -12.11 12.07 -10.49
C ASN A 27 -12.82 10.97 -9.68
N THR A 28 -12.18 10.47 -8.63
CA THR A 28 -12.69 9.37 -7.77
C THR A 28 -12.99 9.79 -6.33
N GLN A 29 -13.00 11.10 -6.03
CA GLN A 29 -13.49 11.63 -4.75
C GLN A 29 -14.92 11.15 -4.47
N GLY A 30 -15.13 10.63 -3.26
CA GLY A 30 -16.43 10.11 -2.83
C GLY A 30 -16.70 8.65 -3.22
N TYR A 31 -15.77 7.97 -3.92
CA TYR A 31 -15.95 6.54 -4.27
C TYR A 31 -15.72 5.60 -3.07
N GLY A 32 -15.23 6.13 -1.93
CA GLY A 32 -15.04 5.37 -0.70
C GLY A 32 -13.71 4.61 -0.60
N HIS A 33 -12.72 4.97 -1.42
CA HIS A 33 -11.38 4.39 -1.39
C HIS A 33 -10.31 5.44 -1.09
N SER A 34 -9.19 4.97 -0.56
CA SER A 34 -8.08 5.78 -0.08
C SER A 34 -7.03 6.02 -1.15
N THR A 35 -6.24 7.08 -0.95
CA THR A 35 -5.01 7.30 -1.70
C THR A 35 -3.82 6.66 -1.02
N VAL A 36 -2.72 6.52 -1.76
CA VAL A 36 -1.40 6.16 -1.19
C VAL A 36 -1.02 7.11 -0.05
N GLY A 37 -1.22 8.41 -0.21
CA GLY A 37 -0.94 9.42 0.82
C GLY A 37 -1.76 9.22 2.09
N ILE A 38 -3.07 8.94 1.95
CA ILE A 38 -3.96 8.65 3.08
C ILE A 38 -3.51 7.41 3.85
N ALA A 39 -3.16 6.32 3.15
CA ALA A 39 -2.67 5.09 3.77
C ALA A 39 -1.36 5.30 4.55
N ILE A 40 -0.42 6.08 3.99
CA ILE A 40 0.83 6.45 4.66
C ILE A 40 0.55 7.27 5.91
N GLN A 41 -0.32 8.28 5.82
CA GLN A 41 -0.70 9.10 6.97
C GLN A 41 -1.35 8.24 8.07
N ALA A 42 -2.22 7.31 7.72
CA ALA A 42 -2.84 6.38 8.66
C ALA A 42 -1.79 5.50 9.37
N ALA A 43 -0.78 5.01 8.63
CA ALA A 43 0.32 4.24 9.20
C ALA A 43 1.15 5.07 10.19
N GLN A 44 1.50 6.31 9.82
CA GLN A 44 2.25 7.21 10.69
C GLN A 44 1.49 7.56 11.98
N VAL A 45 0.21 7.96 11.86
CA VAL A 45 -0.63 8.33 13.02
C VAL A 45 -0.87 7.15 13.96
N SER A 46 -1.07 5.96 13.40
CA SER A 46 -1.26 4.75 14.20
C SER A 46 0.03 4.25 14.85
N GLY A 47 1.21 4.72 14.42
CA GLY A 47 2.50 4.20 14.84
C GLY A 47 2.79 2.81 14.28
N ALA A 48 2.21 2.47 13.12
CA ALA A 48 2.45 1.20 12.45
C ALA A 48 3.93 1.03 12.11
N ARG A 49 4.50 -0.12 12.46
CA ARG A 49 5.90 -0.43 12.13
C ARG A 49 6.09 -0.87 10.67
N GLN A 50 5.05 -1.41 10.06
CA GLN A 50 5.05 -1.88 8.69
C GLN A 50 3.73 -1.54 8.01
N LEU A 51 3.80 -1.05 6.77
CA LEU A 51 2.64 -0.74 5.94
C LEU A 51 2.64 -1.62 4.69
N VAL A 52 1.48 -2.19 4.36
CA VAL A 52 1.22 -2.89 3.11
C VAL A 52 0.05 -2.22 2.42
N LEU A 53 0.30 -1.69 1.22
CA LEU A 53 -0.73 -1.08 0.37
C LEU A 53 -1.41 -2.17 -0.47
N PHE A 54 -2.74 -2.15 -0.58
CA PHE A 54 -3.48 -3.08 -1.44
C PHE A 54 -4.63 -2.40 -2.17
N HIS A 55 -5.36 -3.17 -2.98
CA HIS A 55 -6.57 -2.73 -3.70
C HIS A 55 -6.30 -1.64 -4.76
N HIS A 56 -5.21 -1.78 -5.52
CA HIS A 56 -4.79 -0.81 -6.53
C HIS A 56 -5.81 -0.68 -7.68
N ALA A 57 -5.89 0.53 -8.27
CA ALA A 57 -6.78 0.77 -9.38
C ALA A 57 -6.46 -0.16 -10.56
N PRO A 58 -7.46 -0.80 -11.19
CA PRO A 58 -7.24 -1.73 -12.29
C PRO A 58 -6.65 -1.06 -13.55
N GLU A 59 -6.72 0.27 -13.66
CA GLU A 59 -6.12 1.06 -14.73
C GLU A 59 -4.59 1.21 -14.59
N TYR A 60 -4.00 0.81 -13.46
CA TYR A 60 -2.56 0.92 -13.25
C TYR A 60 -1.82 -0.29 -13.81
N ASP A 61 -0.88 -0.01 -14.70
CA ASP A 61 0.06 -0.99 -15.22
C ASP A 61 1.26 -1.20 -14.29
N ASP A 62 2.13 -2.15 -14.65
CA ASP A 62 3.33 -2.51 -13.88
C ASP A 62 4.24 -1.28 -13.64
N GLU A 63 4.35 -0.37 -14.61
CA GLU A 63 5.21 0.83 -14.50
C GLU A 63 4.63 1.85 -13.49
N GLN A 64 3.32 2.08 -13.54
CA GLN A 64 2.63 2.90 -12.57
C GLN A 64 2.74 2.31 -11.15
N MET A 65 2.66 0.99 -11.02
CA MET A 65 2.83 0.31 -9.75
C MET A 65 4.27 0.42 -9.20
N ASP A 66 5.28 0.34 -10.05
CA ASP A 66 6.69 0.59 -9.67
C ASP A 66 6.90 2.03 -9.19
N ARG A 67 6.27 3.01 -9.86
CA ARG A 67 6.30 4.42 -9.43
C ARG A 67 5.64 4.61 -8.06
N ILE A 68 4.49 3.97 -7.82
CA ILE A 68 3.82 3.97 -6.52
C ILE A 68 4.71 3.35 -5.44
N ALA A 69 5.34 2.21 -5.72
CA ALA A 69 6.23 1.54 -4.78
C ALA A 69 7.43 2.43 -4.39
N ALA A 70 8.08 3.03 -5.38
CA ALA A 70 9.21 3.93 -5.15
C ALA A 70 8.82 5.20 -4.36
N GLN A 71 7.63 5.75 -4.62
CA GLN A 71 7.12 6.91 -3.87
C GLN A 71 6.75 6.52 -2.43
N ALA A 72 6.07 5.39 -2.24
CA ALA A 72 5.69 4.90 -0.93
C ALA A 72 6.91 4.62 -0.05
N ASP A 73 7.94 3.96 -0.60
CA ASP A 73 9.21 3.70 0.12
C ASP A 73 9.96 5.00 0.47
N ARG A 74 9.91 6.02 -0.40
CA ARG A 74 10.49 7.34 -0.11
C ARG A 74 9.78 8.05 1.05
N LEU A 75 8.46 7.96 1.12
CA LEU A 75 7.64 8.66 2.13
C LEU A 75 7.58 7.90 3.46
N LEU A 76 7.57 6.58 3.41
CA LEU A 76 7.58 5.69 4.57
C LEU A 76 8.42 4.45 4.23
N PRO A 77 9.73 4.47 4.54
CA PRO A 77 10.65 3.39 4.19
C PRO A 77 10.18 2.02 4.69
N GLY A 78 10.32 1.01 3.82
CA GLY A 78 9.89 -0.35 4.09
C GLY A 78 8.43 -0.65 3.73
N THR A 79 7.65 0.35 3.30
CA THR A 79 6.28 0.14 2.80
C THR A 79 6.27 -0.86 1.65
N MET A 80 5.42 -1.88 1.76
CA MET A 80 5.22 -2.89 0.72
C MET A 80 3.99 -2.56 -0.13
N VAL A 81 4.09 -2.82 -1.44
CA VAL A 81 2.96 -2.78 -2.37
C VAL A 81 2.53 -4.22 -2.64
N ALA A 82 1.28 -4.53 -2.32
CA ALA A 82 0.74 -5.87 -2.52
C ALA A 82 0.60 -6.18 -4.01
N ARG A 83 0.95 -7.40 -4.37
CA ARG A 83 0.79 -7.96 -5.71
C ARG A 83 0.38 -9.42 -5.62
N GLU A 84 -0.12 -9.96 -6.73
CA GLU A 84 -0.46 -11.38 -6.81
C GLU A 84 0.72 -12.26 -6.36
N GLY A 85 0.41 -13.31 -5.59
CA GLY A 85 1.40 -14.22 -5.04
C GLY A 85 2.14 -13.72 -3.80
N LEU A 86 1.94 -12.48 -3.35
CA LEU A 86 2.50 -11.99 -2.08
C LEU A 86 1.87 -12.74 -0.90
N THR A 87 2.72 -13.36 -0.08
CA THR A 87 2.35 -14.00 1.19
C THR A 87 3.13 -13.34 2.32
N LEU A 88 2.42 -12.95 3.38
CA LEU A 88 3.01 -12.38 4.60
C LEU A 88 3.06 -13.45 5.69
N HIS A 89 4.23 -13.66 6.27
CA HIS A 89 4.43 -14.56 7.40
C HIS A 89 4.65 -13.74 8.66
N LEU A 90 3.82 -13.97 9.68
CA LEU A 90 3.83 -13.25 10.94
C LEU A 90 4.38 -14.15 12.05
N TYR A 91 5.45 -13.71 12.69
CA TYR A 91 6.05 -14.42 13.82
C TYR A 91 5.98 -13.54 15.06
N GLN A 92 5.51 -14.11 16.18
CA GLN A 92 5.50 -13.40 17.45
C GLN A 92 6.67 -13.85 18.31
N THR A 93 7.51 -12.91 18.74
CA THR A 93 8.63 -13.17 19.66
C THR A 93 8.71 -12.02 20.67
N GLY A 94 8.60 -12.34 21.96
CA GLY A 94 8.71 -11.33 23.03
C GLY A 94 7.68 -10.19 22.95
N GLY A 95 6.48 -10.44 22.43
CA GLY A 95 5.42 -9.43 22.27
C GLY A 95 5.54 -8.57 21.00
N ALA A 96 6.66 -8.65 20.27
CA ALA A 96 6.81 -8.05 18.95
C ALA A 96 6.38 -9.02 17.84
N VAL A 97 5.76 -8.49 16.79
CA VAL A 97 5.42 -9.19 15.54
C VAL A 97 6.51 -8.84 14.53
N GLN A 98 7.20 -9.86 14.04
CA GLN A 98 8.07 -9.76 12.88
C GLN A 98 7.28 -10.15 11.63
N VAL A 99 7.44 -9.35 10.58
CA VAL A 99 6.81 -9.57 9.27
C VAL A 99 7.90 -9.96 8.29
N THR A 100 7.77 -11.14 7.70
CA THR A 100 8.56 -11.54 6.52
C THR A 100 7.61 -11.81 5.37
N HIS A 101 8.10 -11.86 4.14
CA HIS A 101 7.25 -12.09 2.98
C HIS A 101 7.91 -12.98 1.94
N THR A 102 7.08 -13.67 1.17
CA THR A 102 7.46 -14.41 -0.03
C THR A 102 6.56 -13.97 -1.18
N ILE A 103 7.06 -14.00 -2.41
CA ILE A 103 6.25 -13.79 -3.61
C ILE A 103 6.34 -15.07 -4.43
N THR A 104 5.21 -15.73 -4.62
CA THR A 104 5.12 -16.89 -5.51
C THR A 104 4.93 -16.37 -6.93
N ALA A 105 5.90 -16.59 -7.80
CA ALA A 105 5.72 -16.32 -9.22
C ALA A 105 4.76 -17.37 -9.80
N HIS A 106 3.61 -16.94 -10.31
CA HIS A 106 2.83 -17.77 -11.24
C HIS A 106 3.49 -17.67 -12.62
N ALA A 107 3.66 -18.82 -13.30
CA ALA A 107 4.09 -18.83 -14.68
C ALA A 107 3.03 -18.07 -15.51
N ARG A 108 3.45 -16.98 -16.16
CA ARG A 108 2.61 -16.24 -17.11
C ARG A 108 2.24 -17.14 -18.30
#